data_AF-A0A6A6MK95-F1
#
_entry.id   AF-A0A6A6MK95-F1
#
_cell.length_a   1.000
_cell.length_b   1.000
_cell.length_c   1.000
_cell.angle_alpha   90.00
_cell.angle_beta   90.00
_cell.angle_gamma   90.00
#
_symmetry.space_group_name_H-M   'P 1'
#
loop_
_entity.id
_entity.type
_entity.pdbx_description
1 polymer ?
#
loop_
_entity_poly.entity_id
_entity_poly.type
_entity_poly.pdbx_seq_one_letter_code
_entity_poly.pdbx_strand_id
1 'polypeptide(L)'
;MYDRHEEWMTRYGRVYKDANEKEMRYQIFKENVERIESFNKDAGKPYKLGINKFADLTNEEFKTTRNRFKGHMCSAQVGPFRYENVSAVPSSMDWRKKGAVTAIKDQGQCGSCWAFSAVAAVEGITQLASGKLISLSEQELVDCDTKGEDQGCQGGLMDDAFKFIEQNQGLTTEANYPYEGSDGTCNTKKEANMQPR
;
A
#
# COMPACT_ATOMS: atom_id res chain seq x y z
N MET A 1 31.27 -6.48 -2.75
CA MET A 1 29.87 -6.76 -2.32
C MET A 1 29.64 -6.32 -0.88
N TYR A 2 30.53 -6.68 0.05
CA TYR A 2 30.42 -6.26 1.45
C TYR A 2 30.30 -4.73 1.63
N ASP A 3 31.21 -3.93 1.07
CA ASP A 3 31.13 -2.46 1.18
C ASP A 3 29.83 -1.88 0.62
N ARG A 4 29.33 -2.44 -0.51
CA ARG A 4 28.03 -2.06 -1.08
C ARG A 4 26.86 -2.35 -0.14
N HIS A 5 26.95 -3.42 0.65
CA HIS A 5 25.96 -3.75 1.67
C HIS A 5 26.02 -2.76 2.83
N GLU A 6 27.21 -2.39 3.32
CA GLU A 6 27.38 -1.37 4.38
C GLU A 6 26.85 0.02 3.95
N GLU A 7 27.14 0.45 2.72
CA GLU A 7 26.59 1.68 2.14
C GLU A 7 25.07 1.62 2.01
N TRP A 8 24.55 0.49 1.53
CA TRP A 8 23.11 0.29 1.38
C TRP A 8 22.39 0.29 2.74
N MET A 9 22.96 -0.37 3.76
CA MET A 9 22.43 -0.36 5.12
C MET A 9 22.38 1.06 5.68
N THR A 10 23.46 1.84 5.49
CA THR A 10 23.50 3.24 5.90
C THR A 10 22.41 4.06 5.20
N ARG A 11 22.26 3.87 3.88
CA ARG A 11 21.27 4.59 3.06
C ARG A 11 19.82 4.31 3.48
N TYR A 12 19.50 3.07 3.86
CA TYR A 12 18.16 2.65 4.23
C TYR A 12 17.96 2.48 5.75
N GLY A 13 18.90 2.95 6.56
CA GLY A 13 18.83 2.91 8.02
C GLY A 13 18.69 1.50 8.60
N ARG A 14 19.35 0.50 7.99
CA ARG A 14 19.25 -0.89 8.43
C ARG A 14 20.08 -1.13 9.68
N VAL A 15 19.42 -1.68 10.69
CA VAL A 15 20.02 -2.15 11.94
C VAL A 15 19.52 -3.56 12.18
N TYR A 16 20.43 -4.49 12.44
CA TYR A 16 20.13 -5.89 12.71
C TYR A 16 20.36 -6.21 14.18
N LYS A 17 19.66 -7.21 14.69
CA LYS A 17 19.68 -7.63 16.09
C LYS A 17 21.08 -8.07 16.53
N ASP A 18 21.77 -8.83 15.69
CA ASP A 18 23.06 -9.41 15.99
C ASP A 18 23.87 -9.69 14.71
N ALA A 19 25.12 -10.15 14.90
CA ALA A 19 26.02 -10.46 13.78
C ALA A 19 25.52 -11.63 12.92
N ASN A 20 24.76 -12.56 13.49
CA ASN A 20 24.23 -13.69 12.73
C ASN A 20 23.11 -13.23 11.79
N GLU A 21 22.20 -12.38 12.27
CA GLU A 21 21.19 -11.75 11.40
C GLU A 21 21.86 -10.89 10.32
N LYS A 22 22.88 -10.10 10.68
CA LYS A 22 23.61 -9.27 9.70
C LYS A 22 24.24 -10.12 8.58
N GLU A 23 24.85 -11.24 8.92
CA GLU A 23 25.45 -12.15 7.94
C GLU A 23 24.38 -12.80 7.06
N MET A 24 23.28 -13.29 7.63
CA MET A 24 22.15 -13.83 6.87
C MET A 24 21.59 -12.79 5.88
N ARG A 25 21.37 -11.56 6.33
CA ARG A 25 20.85 -10.45 5.53
C ARG A 25 21.83 -10.04 4.42
N TYR A 26 23.13 -10.08 4.70
CA TYR A 26 24.17 -9.87 3.69
C TYR A 26 24.12 -10.90 2.56
N GLN A 27 23.92 -12.19 2.87
CA GLN A 27 23.80 -13.23 1.83
C GLN A 27 22.56 -12.99 0.95
N ILE A 28 21.40 -12.70 1.56
CA ILE A 28 20.18 -12.36 0.81
C ILE A 28 20.39 -11.12 -0.07
N PHE A 29 21.02 -10.09 0.47
CA PHE A 29 21.38 -8.88 -0.27
C PHE A 29 22.24 -9.19 -1.48
N LYS A 30 23.28 -9.99 -1.30
CA LYS A 30 24.19 -10.39 -2.39
C LYS A 30 23.42 -11.12 -3.50
N GLU A 31 22.62 -12.13 -3.15
CA GLU A 31 21.81 -12.90 -4.11
C GLU A 31 20.84 -11.99 -4.88
N ASN A 32 20.17 -11.06 -4.20
CA ASN A 32 19.25 -10.11 -4.84
C ASN A 32 19.98 -9.14 -5.76
N VAL A 33 21.16 -8.63 -5.38
CA VAL A 33 21.95 -7.75 -6.24
C VAL A 33 22.44 -8.48 -7.49
N GLU A 34 22.92 -9.72 -7.35
CA GLU A 34 23.33 -10.54 -8.48
C GLU A 34 22.16 -10.81 -9.44
N ARG A 35 20.96 -11.09 -8.89
CA ARG A 35 19.73 -11.21 -9.68
C ARG A 35 19.38 -9.92 -10.43
N ILE A 36 19.47 -8.76 -9.77
CA ILE A 36 19.21 -7.44 -10.37
C ILE A 36 20.17 -7.17 -11.52
N GLU A 37 21.46 -7.39 -11.29
CA GLU A 37 22.50 -7.16 -12.30
C GLU A 37 22.36 -8.11 -13.48
N SER A 38 22.04 -9.39 -13.23
CA SER A 38 21.76 -10.37 -14.28
C SER A 38 20.54 -9.98 -15.12
N PHE A 39 19.43 -9.60 -14.48
CA PHE A 39 18.21 -9.16 -15.16
C PHE A 39 18.47 -7.94 -16.07
N ASN A 40 19.26 -6.99 -15.58
CA ASN A 40 19.54 -5.74 -16.29
C ASN A 40 20.54 -5.88 -17.46
N LYS A 41 21.19 -7.05 -17.64
CA LYS A 41 22.06 -7.31 -18.81
C LYS A 41 21.27 -7.52 -20.10
N ASP A 42 20.01 -7.95 -20.01
CA ASP A 42 19.14 -8.14 -21.16
C ASP A 42 18.54 -6.79 -21.60
N ALA A 43 19.07 -6.21 -22.67
CA ALA A 43 18.62 -4.94 -23.24
C ALA A 43 17.21 -5.01 -23.87
N GLY A 44 16.64 -6.22 -24.04
CA GLY A 44 15.29 -6.43 -24.57
C GLY A 44 14.18 -6.28 -23.53
N LYS A 45 14.51 -6.13 -22.24
CA LYS A 45 13.49 -5.97 -21.19
C LYS A 45 12.88 -4.56 -21.19
N PRO A 46 11.54 -4.43 -21.06
CA PRO A 46 10.88 -3.12 -21.05
C PRO A 46 11.04 -2.35 -19.73
N TYR A 47 11.74 -2.91 -18.75
CA TYR A 47 12.03 -2.28 -17.46
C TYR A 47 13.37 -2.76 -16.91
N LYS A 48 13.87 -2.04 -15.89
CA LYS A 48 15.07 -2.38 -15.13
C LYS A 48 14.73 -2.59 -13.67
N LEU A 49 15.49 -3.45 -13.00
CA LEU A 49 15.44 -3.60 -11.56
C LEU A 49 16.46 -2.66 -10.89
N GLY A 50 16.17 -2.25 -9.67
CA GLY A 50 17.05 -1.40 -8.87
C GLY A 50 17.17 -1.91 -7.45
N ILE A 51 18.33 -1.66 -6.83
CA ILE A 51 18.55 -1.95 -5.42
C ILE A 51 17.73 -0.95 -4.60
N ASN A 52 16.71 -1.43 -3.91
CA ASN A 52 15.81 -0.62 -3.10
C ASN A 52 15.83 -1.08 -1.63
N LYS A 53 14.93 -0.53 -0.81
CA LYS A 53 14.84 -0.87 0.62
C LYS A 53 14.60 -2.35 0.90
N PHE A 54 14.19 -3.17 -0.08
CA PHE A 54 13.87 -4.59 0.10
C PHE A 54 14.99 -5.54 -0.30
N ALA A 55 16.19 -5.04 -0.61
CA ALA A 55 17.27 -5.85 -1.13
C ALA A 55 17.75 -6.95 -0.16
N ASP A 56 17.53 -6.83 1.15
CA ASP A 56 17.88 -7.83 2.17
C ASP A 56 16.74 -8.80 2.55
N LEU A 57 15.64 -8.80 1.79
CA LEU A 57 14.50 -9.68 2.02
C LEU A 57 14.44 -10.79 0.97
N THR A 58 14.06 -11.98 1.41
CA THR A 58 13.59 -13.04 0.51
C THR A 58 12.22 -12.69 -0.05
N ASN A 59 11.85 -13.32 -1.18
CA ASN A 59 10.50 -13.14 -1.74
C ASN A 59 9.39 -13.57 -0.78
N GLU A 60 9.63 -14.60 0.03
CA GLU A 60 8.64 -15.09 0.98
C GLU A 60 8.46 -14.13 2.16
N GLU A 61 9.55 -13.60 2.73
CA GLU A 61 9.47 -12.53 3.74
C GLU A 61 8.74 -11.29 3.21
N PHE A 62 9.02 -10.91 1.96
CA PHE A 62 8.36 -9.79 1.30
C PHE A 62 6.86 -10.02 1.18
N LYS A 63 6.42 -11.17 0.65
CA LYS A 63 5.00 -11.48 0.46
C LYS A 63 4.26 -11.59 1.79
N THR A 64 4.81 -12.31 2.76
CA THR A 64 4.17 -12.61 4.06
C THR A 64 3.93 -11.36 4.90
N THR A 65 4.64 -10.25 4.65
CA THR A 65 4.46 -9.01 5.42
C THR A 65 3.75 -7.90 4.64
N ARG A 66 3.72 -7.95 3.30
CA ARG A 66 3.26 -6.82 2.48
C ARG A 66 2.16 -7.14 1.47
N ASN A 67 2.08 -8.39 1.02
CA ASN A 67 1.15 -8.80 -0.04
C ASN A 67 0.04 -9.68 0.55
N ARG A 68 -0.77 -9.08 1.43
CA ARG A 68 -1.90 -9.77 2.11
C ARG A 68 -3.26 -9.40 1.49
N PHE A 69 -3.31 -9.17 0.18
CA PHE A 69 -4.60 -9.06 -0.50
C PHE A 69 -5.33 -10.41 -0.42
N LYS A 70 -6.52 -10.43 0.18
CA LYS A 70 -7.33 -11.65 0.36
C LYS A 70 -8.27 -11.86 -0.81
N GLY A 71 -7.72 -11.87 -2.02
CA GLY A 71 -8.50 -12.13 -3.23
C GLY A 71 -9.19 -13.49 -3.15
N HIS A 72 -10.49 -13.51 -2.86
CA HIS A 72 -11.33 -14.63 -3.22
C HIS A 72 -11.50 -14.62 -4.75
N MET A 73 -11.74 -15.79 -5.36
CA MET A 73 -12.13 -15.87 -6.76
C MET A 73 -13.27 -14.87 -6.99
N CYS A 74 -13.04 -13.87 -7.83
CA CYS A 74 -13.97 -12.78 -8.09
C CYS A 74 -15.40 -13.29 -8.06
N SER A 75 -16.24 -12.77 -7.18
CA SER A 75 -17.68 -12.98 -7.29
C SER A 75 -18.07 -12.64 -8.73
N ALA A 76 -18.62 -13.62 -9.46
CA ALA A 76 -19.04 -13.46 -10.85
C ALA A 76 -20.18 -12.43 -11.00
N GLN A 77 -20.65 -11.82 -9.91
CA GLN A 77 -21.61 -10.72 -9.94
C GLN A 77 -20.89 -9.41 -10.21
N VAL A 78 -20.62 -9.17 -11.49
CA VAL A 78 -20.33 -7.83 -12.00
C VAL A 78 -21.62 -7.02 -11.89
N GLY A 79 -21.71 -6.15 -10.88
CA GLY A 79 -22.72 -5.10 -10.87
C GLY A 79 -22.57 -4.20 -12.11
N PRO A 80 -23.63 -3.54 -12.59
CA PRO A 80 -23.54 -2.70 -13.78
C PRO A 80 -22.53 -1.58 -13.57
N PHE A 81 -21.51 -1.50 -14.42
CA PHE A 81 -20.56 -0.40 -14.40
C PHE A 81 -21.22 0.81 -15.08
N ARG A 82 -21.53 1.85 -14.29
CA ARG A 82 -22.25 3.06 -14.75
C ARG A 82 -21.69 3.68 -16.04
N TYR A 83 -20.39 3.55 -16.28
CA TYR A 83 -19.71 4.17 -17.42
C TYR A 83 -19.27 3.17 -18.49
N GLU A 84 -19.90 1.99 -18.58
CA GLU A 84 -19.57 0.95 -19.57
C GLU A 84 -19.65 1.43 -21.02
N ASN A 85 -20.53 2.40 -21.31
CA ASN A 85 -20.78 2.91 -22.66
C ASN A 85 -19.99 4.20 -22.99
N VAL A 86 -19.01 4.59 -22.16
CA VAL A 86 -18.15 5.73 -22.46
C VAL A 86 -17.21 5.39 -23.62
N SER A 87 -17.31 6.14 -24.71
CA SER A 87 -16.50 5.92 -25.93
C SER A 87 -15.45 7.00 -26.15
N ALA A 88 -15.67 8.21 -25.63
CA ALA A 88 -14.75 9.33 -25.74
C ALA A 88 -13.81 9.39 -24.53
N VAL A 89 -12.69 8.68 -24.62
CA VAL A 89 -11.60 8.71 -23.61
C VAL A 89 -10.30 9.23 -24.23
N PRO A 90 -9.49 9.99 -23.48
CA PRO A 90 -8.21 10.45 -23.98
C PRO A 90 -7.24 9.27 -24.14
N SER A 91 -6.29 9.39 -25.08
CA SER A 91 -5.24 8.38 -25.30
C SER A 91 -4.27 8.23 -24.12
N SER A 92 -4.23 9.21 -23.22
CA SER A 92 -3.49 9.13 -21.96
C SER A 92 -4.18 9.93 -20.86
N MET A 93 -4.12 9.43 -19.63
CA MET A 93 -4.65 10.10 -18.45
C MET A 93 -3.67 9.95 -17.29
N ASP A 94 -3.45 11.05 -16.57
CA ASP A 94 -2.62 11.08 -15.36
C ASP A 94 -3.34 11.90 -14.29
N TRP A 95 -3.98 11.21 -13.34
CA TRP A 95 -4.73 11.84 -12.25
C TRP A 95 -3.85 12.67 -11.30
N ARG A 96 -2.54 12.41 -11.25
CA ARG A 96 -1.60 13.25 -10.48
C ARG A 96 -1.54 14.66 -11.04
N LYS A 97 -1.54 14.80 -12.37
CA LYS A 97 -1.60 16.10 -13.06
C LYS A 97 -2.96 16.79 -12.91
N LYS A 98 -3.97 16.08 -12.42
CA LYS A 98 -5.31 16.62 -12.11
C LYS A 98 -5.48 16.91 -10.61
N GLY A 99 -4.44 16.71 -9.80
CA GLY A 99 -4.49 16.94 -8.36
C GLY A 99 -5.33 15.92 -7.58
N ALA A 100 -5.64 14.76 -8.17
CA ALA A 100 -6.49 13.72 -7.59
C ALA A 100 -5.71 12.54 -7.00
N VAL A 101 -4.44 12.76 -6.62
CA VAL A 101 -3.56 11.75 -6.03
C VAL A 101 -2.72 12.41 -4.94
N THR A 102 -2.77 11.87 -3.73
CA THR A 102 -1.97 12.31 -2.58
C THR A 102 -0.49 11.92 -2.73
N ALA A 103 0.35 12.32 -1.79
CA ALA A 103 1.75 11.90 -1.75
C ALA A 103 1.86 10.38 -1.54
N ILE A 104 2.97 9.79 -2.02
CA ILE A 104 3.24 8.36 -1.83
C ILE A 104 3.38 8.06 -0.33
N LYS A 105 2.65 7.05 0.16
CA LYS A 105 2.69 6.55 1.53
C LYS A 105 3.44 5.20 1.63
N ASP A 106 3.69 4.70 2.84
CA ASP A 106 4.44 3.46 3.09
C ASP A 106 3.73 2.55 4.12
N GLN A 107 3.24 1.39 3.68
CA GLN A 107 2.57 0.40 4.55
C GLN A 107 3.53 -0.32 5.52
N GLY A 108 4.84 -0.11 5.39
CA GLY A 108 5.82 -0.75 6.28
C GLY A 108 5.83 -2.28 6.18
N GLN A 109 5.64 -2.96 7.31
CA GLN A 109 5.60 -4.44 7.43
C GLN A 109 4.20 -4.99 7.69
N CYS A 110 3.16 -4.15 7.54
CA CYS A 110 1.77 -4.52 7.71
C CYS A 110 1.15 -4.90 6.36
N GLY A 111 0.36 -5.97 6.33
CA GLY A 111 -0.36 -6.44 5.15
C GLY A 111 -1.58 -5.59 4.77
N SER A 112 -1.53 -4.28 4.95
CA SER A 112 -2.64 -3.35 4.76
C SER A 112 -2.70 -2.71 3.38
N CYS A 113 -2.08 -3.31 2.36
CA CYS A 113 -2.12 -2.81 0.98
C CYS A 113 -3.55 -2.58 0.46
N TRP A 114 -4.51 -3.37 0.96
CA TRP A 114 -5.95 -3.24 0.68
C TRP A 114 -6.50 -1.89 1.17
N ALA A 115 -6.15 -1.47 2.39
CA ALA A 115 -6.57 -0.21 2.98
C ALA A 115 -6.00 0.99 2.21
N PHE A 116 -4.69 0.97 1.89
CA PHE A 116 -4.07 2.02 1.06
C PHE A 116 -4.72 2.15 -0.31
N SER A 117 -5.05 1.01 -0.95
CA SER A 117 -5.71 0.99 -2.25
C SER A 117 -7.11 1.61 -2.19
N ALA A 118 -7.91 1.22 -1.20
CA ALA A 118 -9.24 1.77 -0.98
C ALA A 118 -9.19 3.28 -0.65
N VAL A 119 -8.34 3.68 0.30
CA VAL A 119 -8.15 5.08 0.68
C VAL A 119 -7.75 5.93 -0.51
N ALA A 120 -6.72 5.55 -1.28
CA ALA A 120 -6.28 6.34 -2.44
C ALA A 120 -7.39 6.53 -3.49
N ALA A 121 -8.25 5.52 -3.69
CA ALA A 121 -9.40 5.64 -4.58
C ALA A 121 -10.44 6.63 -4.04
N VAL A 122 -10.73 6.59 -2.72
CA VAL A 122 -11.67 7.50 -2.05
C VAL A 122 -11.14 8.94 -2.02
N GLU A 123 -9.84 9.14 -1.78
CA GLU A 123 -9.18 10.44 -1.86
C GLU A 123 -9.32 11.04 -3.28
N GLY A 124 -9.09 10.22 -4.31
CA GLY A 124 -9.21 10.62 -5.71
C GLY A 124 -10.63 11.05 -6.08
N ILE A 125 -11.64 10.25 -5.76
CA ILE A 125 -13.04 10.62 -6.05
C ILE A 125 -13.50 11.81 -5.20
N THR A 126 -13.01 11.97 -3.97
CA THR A 126 -13.28 13.13 -3.12
C THR A 126 -12.74 14.41 -3.75
N GLN A 127 -11.53 14.39 -4.30
CA GLN A 127 -10.99 15.52 -5.06
C GLN A 127 -11.88 15.84 -6.28
N LEU A 128 -12.33 14.83 -7.02
CA LEU A 128 -13.14 15.06 -8.22
C LEU A 128 -14.54 15.62 -7.90
N ALA A 129 -15.13 15.19 -6.79
CA ALA A 129 -16.46 15.62 -6.37
C ALA A 129 -16.47 16.98 -5.67
N SER A 130 -15.44 17.27 -4.86
CA SER A 130 -15.40 18.45 -3.98
C SER A 130 -14.36 19.50 -4.35
N GLY A 131 -13.39 19.15 -5.20
CA GLY A 131 -12.21 19.97 -5.51
C GLY A 131 -11.16 20.00 -4.40
N LYS A 132 -11.32 19.23 -3.31
CA LYS A 132 -10.39 19.17 -2.17
C LYS A 132 -9.71 17.81 -2.07
N LEU A 133 -8.38 17.82 -2.07
CA LEU A 133 -7.56 16.62 -1.96
C LEU A 133 -7.21 16.47 -0.49
N ILE A 134 -7.82 15.50 0.15
CA ILE A 134 -7.70 15.27 1.59
C ILE A 134 -7.02 13.93 1.77
N SER A 135 -5.95 13.87 2.58
CA SER A 135 -5.33 12.60 2.96
C SER A 135 -6.20 11.93 4.02
N LEU A 136 -6.73 10.75 3.71
CA LEU A 136 -7.59 9.96 4.60
C LEU A 136 -6.77 8.88 5.33
N SER A 137 -7.32 8.36 6.42
CA SER A 137 -6.64 7.42 7.31
C SER A 137 -6.74 5.98 6.81
N GLU A 138 -5.59 5.36 6.51
CA GLU A 138 -5.52 3.91 6.34
C GLU A 138 -5.67 3.16 7.66
N GLN A 139 -5.23 3.75 8.77
CA GLN A 139 -5.26 3.10 10.08
C GLN A 139 -6.69 2.90 10.59
N GLU A 140 -7.60 3.82 10.27
CA GLU A 140 -9.02 3.64 10.60
C GLU A 140 -9.58 2.37 9.95
N LEU A 141 -9.27 2.11 8.68
CA LEU A 141 -9.65 0.84 8.04
C LEU A 141 -8.97 -0.36 8.72
N VAL A 142 -7.66 -0.28 8.98
CA VAL A 142 -6.91 -1.37 9.64
C VAL A 142 -7.51 -1.74 10.99
N ASP A 143 -7.94 -0.77 11.79
CA ASP A 143 -8.42 -0.99 13.15
C ASP A 143 -9.93 -1.23 13.25
N CYS A 144 -10.73 -0.61 12.36
CA CYS A 144 -12.19 -0.59 12.46
C CYS A 144 -12.88 -1.52 11.47
N ASP A 145 -12.32 -1.73 10.28
CA ASP A 145 -12.86 -2.66 9.29
C ASP A 145 -12.32 -4.08 9.53
N THR A 146 -12.74 -4.65 10.65
CA THR A 146 -12.34 -5.99 11.10
C THR A 146 -13.50 -6.98 11.12
N LYS A 147 -14.67 -6.56 10.61
CA LYS A 147 -15.87 -7.40 10.54
C LYS A 147 -15.95 -8.04 9.15
N GLY A 148 -15.74 -9.34 9.08
CA GLY A 148 -15.84 -10.09 7.82
C GLY A 148 -14.48 -10.60 7.36
N GLU A 149 -14.12 -10.33 6.09
CA GLU A 149 -12.90 -10.84 5.46
C GLU A 149 -11.64 -10.03 5.85
N ASP A 150 -11.81 -8.74 6.13
CA ASP A 150 -10.73 -7.83 6.47
C ASP A 150 -10.22 -8.08 7.89
N GLN A 151 -8.90 -8.21 8.02
CA GLN A 151 -8.21 -8.59 9.25
C GLN A 151 -6.94 -7.74 9.43
N GLY A 152 -7.06 -6.42 9.27
CA GLY A 152 -5.97 -5.47 9.47
C GLY A 152 -4.70 -5.84 8.69
N CYS A 153 -3.60 -6.04 9.40
CA CYS A 153 -2.31 -6.44 8.86
C CYS A 153 -2.24 -7.88 8.36
N GLN A 154 -3.22 -8.73 8.68
CA GLN A 154 -3.34 -10.08 8.10
C GLN A 154 -4.05 -10.08 6.74
N GLY A 155 -4.48 -8.90 6.27
CA GLY A 155 -4.98 -8.73 4.92
C GLY A 155 -6.46 -8.43 4.82
N GLY A 156 -6.88 -8.03 3.62
CA GLY A 156 -8.24 -7.61 3.33
C GLY A 156 -8.49 -7.34 1.84
N LEU A 157 -9.63 -6.70 1.57
CA LEU A 157 -10.25 -6.46 0.28
C LEU A 157 -10.74 -5.01 0.17
N MET A 158 -10.42 -4.36 -0.94
CA MET A 158 -10.88 -2.99 -1.19
C MET A 158 -12.40 -2.86 -1.20
N ASP A 159 -13.12 -3.89 -1.67
CA ASP A 159 -14.58 -3.86 -1.75
C ASP A 159 -15.26 -3.88 -0.38
N ASP A 160 -14.67 -4.56 0.60
CA ASP A 160 -15.18 -4.57 1.97
C ASP A 160 -14.83 -3.24 2.66
N ALA A 161 -13.62 -2.72 2.46
CA ALA A 161 -13.27 -1.35 2.82
C ALA A 161 -14.26 -0.31 2.27
N PHE A 162 -14.67 -0.40 1.00
CA PHE A 162 -15.67 0.52 0.45
C PHE A 162 -17.03 0.39 1.15
N LYS A 163 -17.49 -0.83 1.45
CA LYS A 163 -18.74 -1.03 2.22
C LYS A 163 -18.62 -0.47 3.63
N PHE A 164 -17.49 -0.65 4.30
CA PHE A 164 -17.22 -0.05 5.60
C PHE A 164 -17.34 1.47 5.51
N ILE A 165 -16.68 2.10 4.53
CA ILE A 165 -16.70 3.56 4.34
C ILE A 165 -18.12 4.07 4.11
N GLU A 166 -18.93 3.35 3.31
CA GLU A 166 -20.35 3.69 3.11
C GLU A 166 -21.16 3.61 4.41
N GLN A 167 -20.97 2.56 5.20
CA GLN A 167 -21.66 2.36 6.48
C GLN A 167 -21.21 3.36 7.56
N ASN A 168 -19.91 3.65 7.59
CA ASN A 168 -19.28 4.61 8.49
C ASN A 168 -19.54 6.07 8.08
N GLN A 169 -20.11 6.29 6.89
CA GLN A 169 -20.36 7.61 6.30
C GLN A 169 -19.10 8.41 5.95
N GLY A 170 -17.98 7.74 5.72
CA GLY A 170 -16.70 8.33 5.36
C GLY A 170 -15.51 7.72 6.11
N LEU A 171 -14.37 8.40 5.99
CA LEU A 171 -13.19 8.18 6.82
C LEU A 171 -12.73 9.50 7.41
N THR A 172 -12.08 9.43 8.55
CA THR A 172 -11.32 10.53 9.12
C THR A 172 -10.01 10.77 8.36
N THR A 173 -9.38 11.90 8.64
CA THR A 173 -8.11 12.28 7.98
C THR A 173 -6.91 11.54 8.57
N GLU A 174 -5.88 11.34 7.76
CA GLU A 174 -4.58 10.80 8.21
C GLU A 174 -4.00 11.62 9.39
N ALA A 175 -4.20 12.93 9.41
CA ALA A 175 -3.73 13.78 10.51
C ALA A 175 -4.42 13.49 11.85
N ASN A 176 -5.68 13.04 11.83
CA ASN A 176 -6.45 12.75 13.04
C ASN A 176 -6.27 11.29 13.50
N TYR A 177 -6.09 10.37 12.55
CA TYR A 177 -5.83 8.96 12.81
C TYR A 177 -4.61 8.50 11.99
N PRO A 178 -3.39 8.80 12.46
CA PRO A 178 -2.16 8.51 11.72
C PRO A 178 -1.91 7.01 11.56
N TYR A 179 -1.23 6.64 10.49
CA TYR A 179 -0.80 5.27 10.24
C TYR A 179 0.27 4.79 11.22
N GLU A 180 -0.01 3.68 11.91
CA GLU A 180 0.86 3.05 12.90
C GLU A 180 1.54 1.79 12.37
N GLY A 181 1.00 1.19 11.29
CA GLY A 181 1.62 0.02 10.65
C GLY A 181 1.51 -1.27 11.48
N SER A 182 0.50 -1.36 12.34
CA SER A 182 0.17 -2.52 13.15
C SER A 182 -1.33 -2.54 13.44
N ASP A 183 -1.85 -3.70 13.85
CA ASP A 183 -3.24 -3.83 14.29
C ASP A 183 -3.45 -3.10 15.63
N GLY A 184 -4.39 -2.15 15.65
CA GLY A 184 -4.83 -1.43 16.82
C GLY A 184 -6.26 -1.81 17.24
N THR A 185 -6.78 -1.09 18.22
CA THR A 185 -8.22 -1.14 18.56
C THR A 185 -8.90 0.06 17.94
N CYS A 186 -10.02 -0.16 17.24
CA CYS A 186 -10.80 0.91 16.62
C CYS A 186 -11.09 2.06 17.60
N ASN A 187 -10.58 3.25 17.28
CA ASN A 187 -10.77 4.45 18.08
C ASN A 187 -11.98 5.27 17.61
N THR A 188 -13.15 4.95 18.17
CA THR A 188 -14.43 5.58 17.80
C THR A 188 -14.47 7.10 18.00
N LYS A 189 -13.63 7.66 18.89
CA LYS A 189 -13.53 9.12 19.07
C LYS A 189 -12.84 9.80 17.90
N LYS A 190 -11.87 9.13 17.26
CA LYS A 190 -11.17 9.64 16.08
C LYS A 190 -12.02 9.45 14.82
N GLU A 191 -12.69 8.30 14.70
CA GLU A 191 -13.67 7.98 13.65
C GLU A 191 -14.79 9.04 13.56
N ALA A 192 -15.42 9.38 14.69
CA ALA A 192 -16.57 10.30 14.73
C ALA A 192 -16.26 11.79 14.41
N ASN A 193 -14.99 12.18 14.28
CA ASN A 193 -14.59 13.57 14.03
C ASN A 193 -14.68 13.98 12.54
N MET A 194 -15.67 13.47 11.80
CA MET A 194 -15.95 13.96 10.46
C MET A 194 -16.42 15.42 10.56
N GLN A 195 -15.64 16.35 10.01
CA GLN A 195 -16.07 17.75 9.94
C GLN A 195 -17.43 17.82 9.21
N PRO A 196 -18.41 18.56 9.75
CA PRO A 196 -19.71 18.69 9.11
C PRO A 196 -19.55 19.28 7.71
N ARG A 197 -20.33 18.73 6.77
CA ARG A 197 -20.36 19.11 5.35
C ARG A 197 -20.58 20.61 5.13
#